data_AF-A0A7Y3RJB4-F1
#
_entry.id   AF-A0A7Y3RJB4-F1
#
_cell.length_a   1.000
_cell.length_b   1.000
_cell.length_c   1.000
_cell.angle_alpha   90.00
_cell.angle_beta   90.00
_cell.angle_gamma   90.00
#
_symmetry.space_group_name_H-M   'P 1'
#
loop_
_entity.id
_entity.type
_entity.pdbx_description
1 polymer ?
#
loop_
_entity_poly.entity_id
_entity_poly.type
_entity_poly.pdbx_seq_one_letter_code
_entity_poly.pdbx_strand_id
1 'polypeptide(L)'
;MSMGETAKIERAFREHPESVGESYVGHAKQANKIGWLMIGTGFCCLVHAVFPFLFKRTASQRIRYLGMVAKKRRPGAHLEA
;
A
#
# COMPACT_ATOMS: atom_id res chain seq x y z
N MET A 1 9.18 21.36 -20.77
CA MET A 1 8.05 20.46 -20.45
C MET A 1 6.92 20.77 -21.42
N SER A 2 6.51 19.77 -22.20
CA SER A 2 5.45 19.89 -23.20
C SER A 2 4.07 19.81 -22.53
N MET A 3 3.10 20.56 -23.03
CA MET A 3 1.70 20.58 -22.54
C MET A 3 1.04 19.19 -22.52
N GLY A 4 1.56 18.24 -23.32
CA GLY A 4 1.09 16.85 -23.36
C GLY A 4 1.63 15.93 -22.25
N GLU A 5 2.71 16.31 -21.57
CA GLU A 5 3.31 15.50 -20.48
C GLU A 5 2.54 15.67 -19.17
N THR A 6 2.08 16.89 -18.87
CA THR A 6 1.27 17.21 -17.68
C THR A 6 -0.08 16.51 -17.70
N ALA A 7 -0.76 16.48 -18.86
CA ALA A 7 -2.05 15.82 -19.03
C ALA A 7 -1.99 14.30 -18.78
N LYS A 8 -0.89 13.62 -19.17
CA LYS A 8 -0.70 12.19 -18.89
C LYS A 8 -0.50 11.89 -17.40
N ILE A 9 0.26 12.74 -16.70
CA ILE A 9 0.52 12.60 -15.27
C ILE A 9 -0.76 12.83 -14.46
N GLU A 10 -1.54 13.86 -14.79
CA GLU A 10 -2.82 14.13 -14.15
C GLU A 10 -3.79 12.95 -14.28
N ARG A 11 -3.90 12.41 -15.50
CA ARG A 11 -4.73 11.23 -15.78
C ARG A 11 -4.35 10.03 -14.91
N ALA A 12 -3.06 9.76 -14.71
CA ALA A 12 -2.60 8.67 -13.85
C ALA A 12 -2.99 8.83 -12.38
N PHE A 13 -3.04 10.07 -11.87
CA PHE A 13 -3.42 10.36 -10.49
C PHE A 13 -4.93 10.46 -10.27
N ARG A 14 -5.73 10.61 -11.33
CA ARG A 14 -7.21 10.63 -11.28
C ARG A 14 -7.85 9.30 -11.65
N GLU A 15 -7.53 8.75 -12.84
CA GLU A 15 -8.20 7.55 -13.35
C GLU A 15 -7.99 6.34 -12.45
N HIS A 16 -6.79 6.16 -11.88
CA HIS A 16 -6.54 4.98 -11.07
C HIS A 16 -7.36 4.95 -9.77
N PRO A 17 -7.33 6.00 -8.90
CA PRO A 17 -8.22 6.04 -7.74
C PRO A 17 -9.71 6.00 -8.10
N GLU A 18 -10.12 6.72 -9.16
CA GLU A 18 -11.51 6.75 -9.61
C GLU A 18 -11.99 5.38 -10.11
N SER A 19 -11.13 4.61 -10.80
CA SER A 19 -11.44 3.26 -11.29
C SER A 19 -11.72 2.25 -10.18
N VAL A 20 -11.25 2.52 -8.95
CA VAL A 20 -11.52 1.70 -7.76
C VAL A 20 -12.50 2.37 -6.80
N GLY A 21 -13.09 3.50 -7.18
CA GLY A 21 -14.07 4.23 -6.36
C GLY A 21 -13.48 4.96 -5.14
N GLU A 22 -12.21 5.35 -5.18
CA GLU A 22 -11.54 6.11 -4.11
C GLU A 22 -11.18 7.53 -4.55
N SER A 23 -11.21 8.47 -3.59
CA SER A 23 -10.55 9.76 -3.81
C SER A 23 -9.03 9.58 -3.83
N TYR A 24 -8.32 10.38 -4.64
CA TYR A 24 -6.85 10.33 -4.71
C TYR A 24 -6.20 10.40 -3.32
N VAL A 25 -6.67 11.31 -2.46
CA VAL A 25 -6.14 11.47 -1.09
C VAL A 25 -6.38 10.23 -0.24
N GLY A 26 -7.56 9.61 -0.34
CA GLY A 26 -7.88 8.36 0.37
C GLY A 26 -6.99 7.21 -0.09
N HIS A 27 -6.90 7.02 -1.41
CA HIS A 27 -6.07 6.00 -2.04
C HIS A 27 -4.59 6.16 -1.67
N ALA A 28 -4.04 7.38 -1.83
CA ALA A 28 -2.65 7.70 -1.53
C ALA A 28 -2.34 7.52 -0.04
N LYS A 29 -3.23 7.94 0.88
CA LYS A 29 -3.03 7.74 2.32
C LYS A 29 -2.97 6.26 2.69
N GLN A 30 -3.87 5.44 2.14
CA GLN A 30 -3.90 4.01 2.40
C GLN A 30 -2.69 3.29 1.79
N ALA A 31 -2.32 3.64 0.54
CA ALA A 31 -1.12 3.12 -0.13
C ALA A 31 0.16 3.46 0.67
N ASN A 32 0.31 4.72 1.11
CA ASN A 32 1.45 5.14 1.94
C ASN A 32 1.50 4.39 3.28
N LYS A 33 0.36 4.19 3.95
CA LYS A 33 0.29 3.41 5.20
C LYS A 33 0.79 1.98 4.99
N ILE A 34 0.33 1.31 3.92
CA ILE A 34 0.77 -0.05 3.59
C ILE A 34 2.27 -0.04 3.27
N GLY A 35 2.76 0.91 2.47
CA GLY A 35 4.17 1.03 2.11
C GLY A 35 5.09 1.16 3.32
N TRP A 36 4.79 2.05 4.26
CA TRP A 36 5.58 2.19 5.49
C TRP A 36 5.56 0.92 6.37
N LEU A 37 4.41 0.23 6.43
CA LEU A 37 4.33 -1.06 7.12
C LEU A 37 5.17 -2.13 6.41
N MET A 38 5.20 -2.16 5.07
CA MET A 38 6.05 -3.07 4.29
C MET A 38 7.52 -2.82 4.58
N ILE A 39 7.98 -1.56 4.51
CA ILE A 39 9.38 -1.19 4.80
C ILE A 39 9.78 -1.68 6.20
N GLY A 40 9.01 -1.33 7.23
CA GLY A 40 9.34 -1.74 8.59
C GLY A 40 9.22 -3.24 8.82
N THR A 41 8.30 -3.94 8.14
CA THR A 41 8.18 -5.40 8.23
C THR A 41 9.35 -6.09 7.56
N GLY A 42 9.71 -5.66 6.35
CA GLY A 42 10.88 -6.16 5.62
C GLY A 42 12.16 -5.94 6.41
N PHE A 43 12.35 -4.74 6.98
CA PHE A 43 13.48 -4.45 7.85
C PHE A 43 13.55 -5.41 9.05
N CYS A 44 12.45 -5.63 9.77
CA CYS A 44 12.41 -6.61 10.87
C CYS A 44 12.78 -8.02 10.41
N CYS A 45 12.28 -8.46 9.24
CA CYS A 45 12.62 -9.77 8.69
C CYS A 45 14.10 -9.90 8.31
N LEU A 46 14.67 -8.86 7.70
CA LEU A 46 16.09 -8.83 7.33
C LEU A 46 16.99 -8.89 8.57
N VAL A 47 16.70 -8.07 9.58
CA VAL A 47 17.45 -8.11 10.84
C VAL A 47 17.28 -9.46 11.54
N HIS A 48 16.08 -10.06 11.52
CA HIS A 48 15.83 -11.39 12.08
C HIS A 48 16.60 -12.49 11.33
N ALA A 49 16.73 -12.39 10.00
CA ALA A 49 17.47 -13.37 9.21
C ALA A 49 18.97 -13.39 9.57
N VAL A 50 19.55 -12.23 9.89
CA VAL A 50 20.94 -12.11 10.36
C VAL A 50 21.06 -12.45 11.85
N PHE A 51 20.12 -11.99 12.66
CA PHE A 51 20.09 -12.14 14.11
C PHE A 51 18.79 -12.84 14.54
N PRO A 52 18.72 -14.18 14.52
CA PRO A 52 17.47 -14.93 14.73
C PRO A 52 16.90 -14.76 16.15
N PHE A 53 17.68 -14.22 17.09
CA PHE A 53 17.23 -13.91 18.43
C PHE A 53 16.52 -12.55 18.56
N LEU A 54 16.72 -11.63 17.60
CA LEU A 54 15.99 -10.36 17.52
C LEU A 54 14.67 -10.60 16.79
N PHE A 55 13.61 -9.88 17.16
CA PHE A 55 12.30 -9.91 16.48
C PHE A 55 11.63 -11.29 16.34
N LYS A 56 11.99 -12.29 17.17
CA LYS A 56 11.48 -13.68 17.13
C LYS A 56 9.97 -13.81 16.88
N ARG A 57 9.17 -12.96 17.53
CA ARG A 57 7.70 -12.92 17.35
C ARG A 57 7.23 -11.74 16.51
N THR A 58 8.03 -10.66 16.48
CA THR A 58 7.69 -9.40 15.83
C THR A 58 7.63 -9.53 14.31
N ALA A 59 8.56 -10.25 13.68
CA ALA A 59 8.57 -10.41 12.22
C ALA A 59 7.27 -11.07 11.72
N SER A 60 6.92 -12.24 12.25
CA SER A 60 5.71 -12.97 11.85
C SER A 60 4.41 -12.24 12.23
N GLN A 61 4.37 -11.54 13.37
CA GLN A 61 3.21 -10.71 13.75
C GLN A 61 3.01 -9.55 12.77
N ARG A 62 4.08 -8.87 12.37
CA ARG A 62 4.02 -7.77 11.41
C ARG A 62 3.58 -8.23 10.03
N ILE A 63 4.04 -9.39 9.56
CA ILE A 63 3.55 -10.00 8.32
C ILE A 63 2.03 -10.24 8.38
N ARG A 64 1.53 -10.84 9.46
CA ARG A 64 0.08 -11.05 9.65
C ARG A 64 -0.69 -9.73 9.67
N TYR A 65 -0.18 -8.74 10.41
CA TYR A 65 -0.79 -7.42 10.48
C TYR A 65 -0.83 -6.73 9.10
N LEU A 66 0.27 -6.78 8.35
CA LEU A 66 0.34 -6.27 6.99
C LEU A 66 -0.70 -6.95 6.08
N GLY A 67 -0.83 -8.28 6.17
CA GLY A 67 -1.84 -9.04 5.44
C GLY A 67 -3.27 -8.62 5.80
N MET A 68 -3.55 -8.38 7.08
CA MET A 68 -4.86 -7.85 7.51
C MET A 68 -5.13 -6.45 6.97
N VAL A 69 -4.15 -5.53 7.04
CA VAL A 69 -4.29 -4.16 6.54
C VAL A 69 -4.47 -4.13 5.02
N ALA A 70 -3.75 -4.98 4.29
CA ALA A 70 -3.88 -5.11 2.84
C ALA A 70 -5.25 -5.69 2.44
N LYS A 71 -5.73 -6.72 3.14
CA LYS A 71 -7.05 -7.33 2.91
C LYS A 71 -8.23 -6.45 3.29
N LYS A 72 -8.04 -5.48 4.20
CA LYS A 72 -9.11 -4.54 4.59
C LYS A 72 -9.52 -3.59 3.44
N ARG A 73 -8.92 -3.70 2.25
CA ARG A 73 -9.38 -2.99 1.04
C ARG A 73 -10.75 -3.51 0.58
N ARG A 74 -11.78 -2.68 0.72
CA ARG A 74 -13.02 -2.73 -0.07
C ARG A 74 -13.38 -1.32 -0.56
N PRO A 75 -12.92 -0.94 -1.75
CA PRO A 75 -13.60 0.08 -2.53
C PRO A 75 -13.90 -0.48 -3.94
N GLY A 76 -15.19 -0.43 -4.31
CA GLY A 76 -15.71 -0.99 -5.57
C GLY A 76 -16.44 -2.34 -5.49
N ALA A 77 -17.09 -2.71 -4.38
CA ALA A 77 -17.95 -3.91 -4.35
C ALA A 77 -19.27 -3.78 -5.13
N HIS A 78 -19.52 -2.69 -5.87
CA HIS A 78 -20.72 -2.56 -6.70
C HIS A 78 -20.59 -1.42 -7.71
N LEU A 79 -20.06 -1.70 -8.91
CA LEU A 79 -20.39 -0.98 -10.15
C LEU A 79 -20.36 -1.97 -11.34
N GLU A 80 -20.94 -3.16 -11.13
CA GLU A 80 -21.52 -4.00 -12.19
C GLU A 80 -23.03 -3.94 -11.88
N ALA A 81 -23.79 -3.22 -12.69
CA ALA A 81 -24.63 -3.73 -13.79
C ALA A 81 -25.92 -4.38 -13.28
#